data_AF-A0A931JZI2-F1
#
_entry.id   AF-A0A931JZI2-F1
#
_cell.length_a   1.000
_cell.length_b   1.000
_cell.length_c   1.000
_cell.angle_alpha   90.00
_cell.angle_beta   90.00
_cell.angle_gamma   90.00
#
_symmetry.space_group_name_H-M   'P 1'
#
loop_
_entity.id
_entity.type
_entity.pdbx_description
1 polymer ?
#
loop_
_entity_poly.entity_id
_entity_poly.type
_entity_poly.pdbx_seq_one_letter_code
_entity_poly.pdbx_strand_id
1 'polypeptide(L)' 'MSPQESDKLQAFLQQKLNPGIVVQRRQRADECAEIYLGQECLGVVSKIVDEGETSFSFEITILDIDLEEV' A
#
# COMPACT_ATOMS: atom_id res chain seq x y z
N MET A 1 -9.42 6.22 4.49
CA MET A 1 -8.50 6.77 3.45
C MET A 1 -9.26 7.42 2.28
N SER A 2 -8.95 8.67 1.94
CA SER A 2 -9.60 9.40 0.83
C SER A 2 -8.98 9.07 -0.54
N PRO A 3 -9.68 9.32 -1.67
CA PRO A 3 -9.11 9.16 -3.02
C PRO A 3 -7.83 9.98 -3.22
N GLN A 4 -7.81 11.22 -2.72
CA GLN A 4 -6.65 12.12 -2.88
C GLN A 4 -5.43 11.61 -2.09
N GLU A 5 -5.67 11.03 -0.92
CA GLU A 5 -4.62 10.40 -0.11
C GLU A 5 -4.05 9.17 -0.82
N SER A 6 -4.90 8.32 -1.40
CA SER A 6 -4.43 7.14 -2.14
C SER A 6 -3.62 7.52 -3.38
N ASP A 7 -4.04 8.54 -4.13
CA ASP A 7 -3.34 8.98 -5.33
C ASP A 7 -1.96 9.56 -4.99
N LYS A 8 -1.89 10.38 -3.92
CA LYS A 8 -0.63 10.93 -3.42
C LYS A 8 0.31 9.83 -2.92
N LEU A 9 -0.22 8.84 -2.21
CA LEU A 9 0.55 7.70 -1.73
C LEU A 9 1.07 6.85 -2.90
N GLN A 10 0.24 6.59 -3.92
CA GLN A 10 0.65 5.87 -5.11
C GLN A 10 1.81 6.58 -5.81
N ALA A 11 1.70 7.88 -6.07
CA ALA A 11 2.77 8.64 -6.70
C ALA A 11 4.07 8.61 -5.88
N PHE A 12 3.97 8.69 -4.55
CA PHE A 12 5.12 8.58 -3.66
C PHE A 12 5.80 7.21 -3.77
N LEU A 13 5.04 6.12 -3.70
CA LEU A 13 5.57 4.75 -3.80
C LEU A 13 6.12 4.46 -5.20
N GLN A 14 5.48 4.98 -6.25
CA GLN A 14 5.96 4.87 -7.63
C GLN A 14 7.31 5.55 -7.83
N GLN A 15 7.50 6.72 -7.24
CA GLN A 15 8.77 7.45 -7.30
C GLN A 15 9.86 6.78 -6.46
N LYS A 16 9.51 6.24 -5.30
CA LYS A 16 10.49 5.72 -4.32
C LYS A 16 10.87 4.27 -4.53
N LEU A 17 9.96 3.43 -5.00
CA LEU A 17 10.12 1.98 -5.04
C LEU A 17 10.01 1.45 -6.47
N ASN A 18 8.83 1.55 -7.09
CA ASN A 18 8.60 0.97 -8.41
C ASN A 18 7.45 1.69 -9.14
N PRO A 19 7.67 2.21 -10.37
CA PRO A 19 6.66 2.96 -11.11
C PRO A 19 5.40 2.16 -11.49
N GLY A 20 5.45 0.83 -11.44
CA GLY A 20 4.32 -0.06 -11.68
C GLY A 20 3.40 -0.28 -10.47
N ILE A 21 3.72 0.30 -9.30
CA ILE A 21 2.90 0.15 -8.10
C ILE A 21 1.52 0.78 -8.31
N VAL A 22 0.48 0.06 -7.88
CA VAL A 22 -0.91 0.53 -7.83
C VAL A 22 -1.42 0.46 -6.39
N VAL A 23 -2.07 1.53 -5.92
CA VAL A 23 -2.71 1.59 -4.60
C VAL A 23 -4.21 1.40 -4.78
N GLN A 24 -4.73 0.24 -4.39
CA GLN A 24 -6.13 -0.09 -4.52
C GLN A 24 -6.85 0.06 -3.18
N ARG A 25 -7.71 1.09 -3.09
CA ARG A 25 -8.58 1.29 -1.93
C ARG A 25 -9.59 0.14 -1.82
N ARG A 26 -9.86 -0.30 -0.60
CA ARG A 26 -10.93 -1.26 -0.33
C ARG A 26 -12.31 -0.59 -0.45
N GLN A 27 -13.34 -1.38 -0.75
CA GLN A 27 -14.71 -0.87 -0.93
C GLN A 27 -15.39 -0.47 0.39
N ARG A 28 -14.79 -0.82 1.54
CA ARG A 28 -15.30 -0.44 2.85
C ARG A 28 -14.69 0.92 3.24
N ALA A 29 -15.24 1.54 4.27
CA ALA A 29 -14.71 2.79 4.81
C ALA A 29 -13.47 2.54 5.71
N ASP A 30 -12.64 1.58 5.33
CA ASP A 30 -11.45 1.21 6.06
C ASP A 30 -10.29 2.17 5.77
N GLU A 31 -9.49 2.42 6.79
CA GLU A 31 -8.29 3.25 6.71
C GLU A 31 -7.13 2.53 5.99
N CYS A 32 -7.42 1.46 5.24
CA CYS A 32 -6.42 0.67 4.54
C CYS A 32 -6.68 0.54 3.03
N ALA A 33 -5.59 0.30 2.31
CA ALA A 33 -5.55 0.00 0.89
C ALA A 33 -4.56 -1.14 0.64
N GLU A 34 -4.71 -1.83 -0.48
CA GLU A 34 -3.78 -2.86 -0.92
C GLU A 34 -2.80 -2.27 -1.93
N ILE A 35 -1.57 -2.79 -1.90
CA ILE A 35 -0.50 -2.41 -2.81
C ILE A 35 -0.32 -3.54 -3.81
N TYR A 36 -0.44 -3.23 -5.10
CA TYR A 36 -0.28 -4.18 -6.20
C TYR A 36 0.92 -3.82 -7.07
N LEU A 37 1.54 -4.85 -7.65
CA LEU A 37 2.46 -4.73 -8.78
C LEU A 37 2.04 -5.74 -9.84
N GLY A 38 1.57 -5.25 -11.00
CA GLY A 38 0.96 -6.12 -12.00
C GLY A 38 -0.35 -6.74 -11.48
N GLN A 39 -0.42 -8.07 -11.41
CA GLN A 39 -1.59 -8.81 -10.92
C GLN A 39 -1.40 -9.35 -9.49
N GLU A 40 -0.28 -9.03 -8.85
CA GLU A 40 0.10 -9.56 -7.53
C GLU A 40 -0.13 -8.52 -6.43
N CYS A 41 -0.70 -8.96 -5.31
CA CYS A 41 -0.85 -8.16 -4.11
C CYS A 41 0.43 -8.25 -3.27
N LEU A 42 1.20 -7.16 -3.22
CA LEU A 42 2.46 -7.09 -2.47
C LEU A 42 2.25 -6.86 -0.97
N GLY A 43 1.15 -6.24 -0.57
CA GLY A 43 0.92 -5.93 0.83
C GLY A 43 -0.21 -4.94 1.07
N VAL A 44 -0.24 -4.42 2.29
CA VAL A 44 -1.31 -3.55 2.77
C VAL A 44 -0.71 -2.26 3.31
N VAL A 45 -1.32 -1.13 2.98
CA VAL A 45 -1.02 0.15 3.59
C VAL A 45 -2.19 0.60 4.46
N SER A 46 -1.90 1.03 5.68
CA SER A 46 -2.88 1.54 6.65
C SER A 46 -2.56 2.97 7.03
N LYS A 47 -3.56 3.84 6.98
CA LYS A 47 -3.48 5.21 7.52
C LYS A 47 -3.61 5.15 9.03
N ILE A 48 -2.69 5.82 9.70
CA ILE A 48 -2.65 5.97 11.16
C ILE A 48 -2.81 7.46 11.44
N VAL A 49 -3.77 7.79 12.31
CA VAL A 49 -3.97 9.15 12.80
C VAL A 49 -3.73 9.11 14.31
N ASP A 50 -2.68 9.76 14.76
CA ASP A 50 -2.27 9.79 16.17
C ASP A 50 -1.85 11.20 16.55
N GLU A 51 -2.36 11.71 17.67
CA GLU A 51 -2.14 13.09 18.16
C GLU A 51 -2.27 14.22 17.09
N GLY A 52 -3.12 14.02 16.07
CA GLY A 52 -3.31 14.98 14.97
C GLY A 52 -2.31 14.86 13.83
N GLU A 53 -1.33 13.96 13.95
CA GLU A 53 -0.41 13.58 12.88
C GLU A 53 -0.98 12.43 12.05
N THR A 54 -0.81 12.52 10.74
CA THR A 54 -1.19 11.45 9.81
C THR A 54 0.05 10.77 9.27
N SER A 55 0.14 9.46 9.47
CA SER A 55 1.17 8.60 8.90
C SER A 55 0.53 7.43 8.15
N PHE A 56 1.35 6.74 7.34
CA PHE A 56 0.93 5.56 6.59
C PHE A 56 1.92 4.43 6.87
N SER A 57 1.42 3.30 7.37
CA SER A 57 2.20 2.08 7.58
C SER A 57 2.02 1.16 6.40
N PHE A 58 3.12 0.81 5.71
CA PHE A 58 3.12 -0.19 4.64
C PHE A 58 3.73 -1.48 5.16
N GLU A 59 2.94 -2.56 5.13
CA GLU A 59 3.34 -3.90 5.55
C GLU A 59 3.32 -4.85 4.36
N ILE A 60 4.43 -5.59 4.19
CA ILE A 60 4.60 -6.65 3.21
C ILE A 60 4.76 -7.94 3.99
N THR A 61 3.95 -8.95 3.66
CA THR A 61 4.11 -10.31 4.19
C THR A 61 4.86 -11.13 3.16
N ILE A 62 6.00 -11.69 3.55
CA ILE A 62 6.81 -12.59 2.72
C ILE A 62 6.70 -13.98 3.35
N LEU A 63 6.21 -14.95 2.59
CA LEU A 63 6.17 -16.34 3.02
C LEU A 63 7.48 -17.05 2.64
N ASP A 64 7.78 -18.14 3.33
CA ASP A 64 8.94 -18.98 3.02
C ASP A 64 8.88 -19.55 1.60
N ILE A 65 7.70 -20.01 1.18
CA ILE A 65 7.45 -20.52 -0.18
C ILE A 65 7.77 -19.48 -1.27
N ASP A 66 7.55 -18.20 -1.02
CA ASP A 66 7.79 -17.13 -1.99
C ASP A 66 9.31 -16.95 -2.25
N LEU A 67 10.14 -17.34 -1.28
CA LEU A 67 11.60 -17.26 -1.39
C LEU A 67 12.21 -18.46 -2.12
N GLU A 68 11.49 -19.58 -2.21
CA GLU A 68 11.95 -20.78 -2.95
C GLU A 68 11.82 -20.61 -4.47
N GLU A 69 11.03 -19.62 -4.94
CA GLU A 69 10.80 -19.34 -6.36
C GLU A 69 11.82 -18.37 -6.99
N VAL A 70 12.83 -17.92 -6.22
CA VAL A 70 13.85 -16.92 -6.62
C VAL A 70 15.19 -17.55 -7.03
#